data_AF-A0A7V9V5S8-F1
#
_entry.id   AF-A0A7V9V5S8-F1
#
_cell.length_a   1.000
_cell.length_b   1.000
_cell.length_c   1.000
_cell.angle_alpha   90.00
_cell.angle_beta   90.00
_cell.angle_gamma   90.00
#
_symmetry.space_group_name_H-M   'P 1'
#
loop_
_entity.id
_entity.type
_entity.pdbx_description
1 polymer ?
#
loop_
_entity_poly.entity_id
_entity_poly.type
_entity_poly.pdbx_seq_one_letter_code
_entity_poly.pdbx_strand_id
1 'polypeptide(L)'
;MLRFGVGPLLPTINDTKAAYDPFFKWLAGEIGVKYELTAVDSWGGIAVALGAEQLDLAWMGPFGYVLANKRSGVEAIATVKYDDKPIYRAIVVGKPDIEVKTWPDDAKGRSISFTEVSSTSGWLVPTFWF
;
A
#
# COMPACT_ATOMS: atom_id res chain seq x y z
N MET A 1 4.68 3.11 -24.28
CA MET A 1 3.86 2.14 -23.53
C MET A 1 4.07 2.46 -22.06
N LEU A 2 3.01 2.68 -21.29
CA LEU A 2 3.12 2.94 -19.85
C LEU A 2 3.08 1.64 -19.06
N ARG A 3 3.97 1.51 -18.09
CA ARG A 3 4.10 0.35 -17.19
C ARG A 3 3.49 0.72 -15.85
N PHE A 4 2.30 0.20 -15.59
CA PHE A 4 1.59 0.42 -14.34
C PHE A 4 1.91 -0.68 -13.32
N GLY A 5 2.06 -0.26 -12.06
CA GLY A 5 2.15 -1.15 -10.92
C GLY A 5 0.91 -1.06 -10.02
N VAL A 6 0.53 -2.17 -9.41
CA VAL A 6 -0.44 -2.18 -8.31
C VAL A 6 0.07 -3.05 -7.16
N GLY A 7 0.07 -2.49 -5.95
CA GLY A 7 0.48 -3.22 -4.75
C GLY A 7 -0.52 -4.30 -4.33
N PRO A 8 -0.18 -5.13 -3.33
CA PRO A 8 -0.98 -6.30 -2.93
C PRO A 8 -2.25 -5.87 -2.16
N LEU A 9 -3.31 -5.53 -2.90
CA LEU A 9 -4.58 -5.02 -2.35
C LEU A 9 -5.60 -6.13 -2.08
N LEU A 10 -5.46 -7.29 -2.74
CA LEU A 10 -6.30 -8.47 -2.58
C LEU A 10 -5.46 -9.71 -2.23
N PRO A 11 -6.09 -10.82 -1.77
CA PRO A 11 -5.36 -11.99 -1.27
C PRO A 11 -4.35 -12.61 -2.24
N THR A 12 -4.59 -12.49 -3.55
CA THR A 12 -3.65 -12.95 -4.57
C THR A 12 -3.28 -11.85 -5.57
N ILE A 13 -2.12 -12.01 -6.21
CA ILE A 13 -1.65 -11.14 -7.29
C ILE A 13 -2.67 -11.12 -8.45
N ASN A 14 -3.23 -12.29 -8.78
CA ASN A 14 -4.20 -12.41 -9.87
C ASN A 14 -5.51 -11.70 -9.56
N ASP A 15 -6.02 -11.83 -8.33
CA ASP A 15 -7.23 -11.11 -7.90
C ASP A 15 -7.00 -9.60 -7.94
N THR A 16 -5.85 -9.14 -7.41
CA THR A 16 -5.44 -7.73 -7.47
C THR A 16 -5.38 -7.25 -8.91
N LYS A 17 -4.68 -7.97 -9.79
CA LYS A 17 -4.57 -7.59 -11.20
C LYS A 17 -5.94 -7.54 -11.88
N ALA A 18 -6.78 -8.55 -11.69
CA ALA A 18 -8.10 -8.61 -12.29
C ALA A 18 -9.02 -7.47 -11.82
N ALA A 19 -8.99 -7.12 -10.52
CA ALA A 19 -9.81 -6.06 -9.96
C ALA A 19 -9.36 -4.66 -10.42
N TYR A 20 -8.07 -4.44 -10.63
CA TYR A 20 -7.51 -3.12 -10.94
C TYR A 20 -7.22 -2.89 -12.43
N ASP A 21 -7.12 -3.94 -13.26
CA ASP A 21 -6.92 -3.81 -14.71
C ASP A 21 -7.95 -2.90 -15.39
N PRO A 22 -9.26 -2.95 -15.08
CA PRO A 22 -10.24 -2.06 -15.70
C PRO A 22 -9.94 -0.56 -15.49
N PHE A 23 -9.45 -0.18 -14.31
CA PHE A 23 -9.09 1.20 -14.01
C PHE A 23 -7.89 1.66 -14.83
N PHE A 24 -6.81 0.87 -14.86
CA PHE A 24 -5.60 1.22 -15.63
C PHE A 24 -5.83 1.16 -17.14
N LYS A 25 -6.68 0.24 -17.61
CA LYS A 25 -7.14 0.19 -18.99
C LYS A 25 -7.88 1.46 -19.38
N TRP A 26 -8.81 1.91 -18.54
CA TRP A 26 -9.53 3.16 -18.76
C TRP A 26 -8.56 4.34 -18.79
N LEU A 27 -7.68 4.47 -17.78
CA LEU A 27 -6.69 5.56 -17.71
C LEU A 27 -5.80 5.61 -18.96
N ALA A 28 -5.30 4.46 -19.42
CA ALA A 28 -4.50 4.37 -20.64
C ALA A 28 -5.27 4.79 -21.89
N GLY A 29 -6.57 4.46 -21.95
CA GLY A 29 -7.48 4.87 -23.01
C GLY A 29 -7.68 6.38 -23.06
N GLU A 30 -7.92 7.02 -21.90
CA GLU A 30 -8.11 8.46 -21.80
C GLU A 30 -6.90 9.27 -22.28
N ILE A 31 -5.68 8.75 -22.05
CA ILE A 31 -4.43 9.41 -22.47
C ILE A 31 -3.89 8.88 -23.82
N GLY A 32 -4.58 7.95 -24.47
CA GLY A 32 -4.25 7.45 -25.80
C GLY A 32 -2.96 6.63 -25.90
N VAL A 33 -2.57 5.89 -24.85
CA VAL A 33 -1.32 5.11 -24.82
C VAL A 33 -1.57 3.61 -24.65
N LYS A 34 -0.63 2.79 -25.13
CA LYS A 34 -0.56 1.37 -24.75
C LYS A 34 -0.10 1.24 -23.30
N TYR A 35 -0.60 0.23 -22.59
CA TYR A 35 -0.24 -0.03 -21.21
C TYR A 35 0.09 -1.50 -20.94
N GLU A 36 0.81 -1.71 -19.85
CA GLU A 36 1.00 -3.00 -19.18
C GLU A 36 0.69 -2.82 -17.70
N LEU A 37 0.01 -3.78 -17.07
CA LEU A 37 -0.23 -3.78 -15.62
C LEU A 37 0.47 -4.97 -14.97
N THR A 38 1.30 -4.65 -13.98
CA THR A 38 1.96 -5.61 -13.09
C THR A 38 1.41 -5.45 -11.68
N ALA A 39 0.80 -6.53 -11.16
CA ALA A 39 0.52 -6.63 -9.74
C ALA A 39 1.73 -7.27 -9.04
N VAL A 40 2.09 -6.77 -7.86
CA VAL A 40 3.18 -7.31 -7.04
C VAL A 40 2.65 -7.89 -5.73
N ASP A 41 3.48 -8.69 -5.06
CA ASP A 41 3.18 -9.33 -3.78
C ASP A 41 3.66 -8.57 -2.54
N SER A 42 4.41 -7.48 -2.71
CA SER A 42 5.02 -6.73 -1.60
C SER A 42 5.02 -5.21 -1.83
N TRP A 43 4.78 -4.43 -0.78
CA TRP A 43 4.87 -2.96 -0.87
C TRP A 43 6.31 -2.48 -1.03
N GLY A 44 7.28 -3.24 -0.54
CA GLY A 44 8.69 -2.96 -0.77
C GLY A 44 9.08 -3.14 -2.24
N GLY A 45 8.59 -4.21 -2.88
CA GLY A 45 8.89 -4.52 -4.28
C GLY A 45 8.43 -3.43 -5.25
N ILE A 46 7.21 -2.92 -5.09
CA ILE A 46 6.70 -1.85 -5.96
C ILE A 46 7.48 -0.53 -5.80
N ALA A 47 7.95 -0.20 -4.59
CA ALA A 47 8.77 0.98 -4.34
C ALA A 47 10.13 0.88 -5.06
N VAL A 48 10.75 -0.30 -5.01
CA VAL A 48 12.02 -0.58 -5.72
C VAL A 48 11.81 -0.55 -7.23
N ALA A 49 10.73 -1.14 -7.74
CA ALA A 49 10.44 -1.18 -9.17
C ALA A 49 10.19 0.23 -9.74
N LEU A 50 9.48 1.10 -9.03
CA LEU A 50 9.37 2.52 -9.39
C LEU A 50 10.73 3.21 -9.38
N GLY A 51 11.49 3.03 -8.30
CA GLY A 51 12.79 3.70 -8.14
C GLY A 51 13.86 3.24 -9.13
N ALA A 52 13.71 2.04 -9.71
CA ALA A 52 14.56 1.48 -10.75
C ALA A 52 14.00 1.71 -12.17
N GLU A 53 12.98 2.57 -12.32
CA GLU A 53 12.32 2.88 -13.60
C GLU A 53 11.80 1.64 -14.34
N GLN A 54 11.45 0.57 -13.60
CA GLN A 54 10.77 -0.60 -14.14
C GLN A 54 9.27 -0.37 -14.28
N LEU A 55 8.73 0.56 -13.48
CA LEU A 55 7.35 1.05 -13.54
C LEU A 55 7.38 2.56 -13.77
N ASP A 56 6.38 3.05 -14.49
CA ASP A 56 6.21 4.49 -14.76
C ASP A 56 5.22 5.13 -13.77
N LEU A 57 4.24 4.36 -13.29
CA LEU A 57 3.23 4.81 -12.32
C LEU A 57 2.78 3.62 -11.48
N ALA A 58 2.52 3.83 -10.19
CA ALA A 58 2.05 2.78 -9.30
C ALA A 58 0.92 3.23 -8.38
N TRP A 59 -0.04 2.34 -8.16
CA TRP A 59 -0.97 2.42 -7.04
C TRP A 59 -0.38 1.69 -5.84
N MET A 60 -0.01 2.44 -4.80
CA MET A 60 0.65 1.88 -3.63
C MET A 60 0.29 2.55 -2.30
N GLY A 61 0.64 1.90 -1.18
CA GLY A 61 0.43 2.43 0.16
C GLY A 61 1.38 3.60 0.53
N PRO A 62 0.99 4.46 1.50
CA PRO A 62 1.73 5.68 1.84
C PRO A 62 3.19 5.46 2.25
N PHE A 63 3.48 4.45 3.09
CA PHE A 63 4.83 4.21 3.58
C PHE A 63 5.76 3.74 2.45
N GLY A 64 5.28 2.86 1.57
CA GLY A 64 6.04 2.50 0.38
C GLY A 64 6.34 3.73 -0.51
N TYR A 65 5.39 4.66 -0.65
CA TYR A 65 5.64 5.91 -1.38
C TYR A 65 6.74 6.74 -0.71
N VAL A 66 6.70 6.91 0.62
CA VAL A 66 7.76 7.63 1.36
C VAL A 66 9.13 7.00 1.10
N LEU A 67 9.21 5.67 1.06
CA LEU A 67 10.46 4.95 0.73
C LEU A 67 10.91 5.20 -0.72
N ALA A 68 9.99 5.14 -1.68
CA ALA A 68 10.27 5.38 -3.10
C ALA A 68 10.71 6.83 -3.37
N ASN A 69 9.97 7.80 -2.83
CA ASN A 69 10.29 9.23 -2.94
C ASN A 69 11.67 9.53 -2.33
N LYS A 70 11.94 9.04 -1.12
CA LYS A 70 13.22 9.28 -0.44
C LYS A 70 14.41 8.70 -1.21
N ARG A 71 14.23 7.58 -1.93
CA ARG A 71 15.31 6.89 -2.64
C ARG A 71 15.52 7.38 -4.06
N SER A 72 14.44 7.70 -4.77
CA SER A 72 14.47 7.89 -6.22
C SER A 72 13.67 9.11 -6.70
N GLY A 73 13.16 9.94 -5.79
CA GLY A 73 12.46 11.18 -6.17
C GLY A 73 11.08 10.98 -6.80
N VAL A 74 10.49 9.79 -6.70
CA VAL A 74 9.13 9.50 -7.19
C VAL A 74 8.12 10.47 -6.56
N GLU A 75 7.24 11.05 -7.37
CA GLU A 75 6.25 12.03 -6.92
C GLU A 75 4.86 11.41 -6.79
N ALA A 76 4.12 11.81 -5.75
CA ALA A 76 2.71 11.47 -5.62
C ALA A 76 1.86 12.47 -6.44
N ILE A 77 1.10 11.95 -7.41
CA ILE A 77 0.25 12.77 -8.29
C ILE A 77 -1.25 12.65 -7.97
N ALA A 78 -1.65 11.63 -7.22
CA ALA A 78 -3.05 11.37 -6.86
C ALA A 78 -3.14 10.56 -5.55
N THR A 79 -4.27 10.69 -4.86
CA THR A 79 -4.61 9.88 -3.68
C THR A 79 -6.08 9.50 -3.69
N VAL A 80 -6.37 8.31 -3.19
CA VAL A 80 -7.74 7.83 -2.94
C VAL A 80 -8.34 8.63 -1.78
N LYS A 81 -9.64 8.89 -1.87
CA LYS A 81 -10.43 9.41 -0.76
C LYS A 81 -11.25 8.29 -0.14
N TYR A 82 -11.20 8.18 1.18
CA TYR A 82 -12.06 7.33 2.00
C TYR A 82 -13.01 8.24 2.75
N ASP A 83 -14.32 8.07 2.55
CA ASP A 83 -15.36 8.96 3.10
C ASP A 83 -15.03 10.44 2.86
N ASP A 84 -14.73 10.77 1.59
CA ASP A 84 -14.31 12.09 1.10
C ASP A 84 -13.00 12.65 1.68
N LYS A 85 -12.26 11.84 2.46
CA LYS A 85 -11.00 12.26 3.10
C LYS A 85 -9.79 11.56 2.48
N PRO A 86 -8.68 12.28 2.21
CA PRO A 86 -7.46 11.68 1.67
C PRO A 86 -6.62 10.99 2.76
N ILE A 87 -7.27 10.49 3.81
CA ILE A 87 -6.63 9.87 4.97
C ILE A 87 -7.43 8.65 5.41
N TYR A 88 -6.73 7.68 5.98
CA TYR A 88 -7.33 6.55 6.67
C TYR A 88 -6.63 6.34 8.01
N ARG A 89 -7.21 5.52 8.89
CA ARG A 89 -6.63 5.19 10.20
C ARG A 89 -6.25 3.72 10.24
N ALA A 90 -5.05 3.44 10.76
CA ALA A 90 -4.71 2.08 11.16
C ALA A 90 -5.46 1.73 12.45
N ILE A 91 -5.87 0.47 12.56
CA ILE A 91 -6.52 -0.07 13.75
C ILE A 91 -5.80 -1.35 14.16
N VAL A 92 -5.68 -1.56 15.48
CA VAL A 92 -5.24 -2.84 16.04
C VAL A 92 -6.50 -3.59 16.45
N VAL A 93 -6.65 -4.82 15.96
CA VAL A 93 -7.82 -5.66 16.24
C VAL A 93 -7.39 -6.83 17.11
N GLY A 94 -8.01 -6.95 18.28
CA GLY A 94 -7.83 -8.07 19.21
C GLY A 94 -9.02 -9.01 19.20
N LYS A 95 -8.84 -10.19 19.80
CA LYS A 95 -9.98 -11.08 20.11
C LYS A 95 -10.88 -10.42 21.16
N PRO A 96 -12.19 -10.74 21.19
CA PRO A 96 -13.13 -10.12 22.14
C PRO A 96 -12.78 -10.30 23.62
N ASP A 97 -12.04 -11.35 23.97
CA ASP A 97 -11.60 -11.68 25.33
C ASP A 97 -10.30 -10.96 25.75
N ILE A 98 -9.66 -10.22 24.83
CA ILE A 98 -8.48 -9.42 25.15
C ILE A 98 -8.94 -8.06 25.71
N GLU A 99 -8.76 -7.87 27.01
CA GLU A 99 -8.92 -6.56 27.65
C GLU A 99 -7.68 -5.69 27.45
N VAL A 100 -7.85 -4.58 26.72
CA VAL A 100 -6.89 -3.46 26.59
C VAL A 100 -7.70 -2.18 26.76
N LYS A 101 -7.56 -1.51 27.91
CA LYS A 101 -8.27 -0.26 28.22
C LYS A 101 -7.39 0.96 27.91
N THR A 102 -6.10 0.81 28.11
CA THR A 102 -5.07 1.83 27.87
C THR A 102 -4.05 1.31 26.88
N TRP A 103 -4.07 1.83 25.66
CA TRP A 103 -3.06 1.53 24.65
C TRP A 103 -1.88 2.52 24.74
N PRO A 104 -0.62 2.07 24.64
CA PRO A 104 -0.16 0.68 24.47
C PRO A 104 0.13 -0.06 25.79
N ASP A 105 -0.04 0.57 26.95
CA ASP A 105 0.44 0.04 28.24
C ASP A 105 -0.15 -1.34 28.59
N ASP A 106 -1.45 -1.54 28.41
CA ASP A 106 -2.13 -2.82 28.71
C ASP A 106 -1.78 -3.93 27.69
N ALA A 107 -1.13 -3.57 26.59
CA ALA A 107 -0.69 -4.49 25.55
C ALA A 107 0.75 -5.00 25.76
N LYS A 108 1.50 -4.45 26.73
CA LYS A 108 2.87 -4.88 27.03
C LYS A 108 2.92 -6.36 27.40
N GLY A 109 3.88 -7.08 26.82
CA GLY A 109 4.05 -8.53 27.02
C GLY A 109 3.07 -9.40 26.23
N ARG A 110 2.13 -8.82 25.48
CA ARG A 110 1.26 -9.56 24.55
C ARG A 110 1.94 -9.68 23.17
N SER A 111 1.42 -10.61 22.37
CA SER A 111 1.85 -10.79 20.98
C SER A 111 0.93 -10.06 20.03
N ILE A 112 1.52 -9.45 19.00
CA ILE A 112 0.83 -8.81 17.88
C ILE A 112 1.27 -9.46 16.57
N SER A 113 0.34 -9.65 15.64
CA SER A 113 0.63 -10.10 14.28
C SER A 113 0.72 -8.89 13.35
N PHE A 114 1.89 -8.67 12.77
CA PHE A 114 2.11 -7.67 11.73
C PHE A 114 1.92 -8.28 10.34
N THR A 115 1.72 -7.44 9.31
CA THR A 115 1.55 -7.92 7.92
C THR A 115 2.87 -7.91 7.14
N GLU A 116 3.43 -6.73 6.86
CA GLU A 116 4.69 -6.55 6.13
C GLU A 116 5.42 -5.31 6.65
N VAL A 117 6.75 -5.35 6.76
CA VAL A 117 7.61 -4.25 7.26
C VAL A 117 7.42 -2.94 6.47
N SER A 118 7.13 -3.04 5.18
CA SER A 118 6.90 -1.90 4.29
C SER A 118 5.42 -1.41 4.32
N SER A 119 4.56 -2.05 5.11
CA SER A 119 3.16 -1.68 5.27
C SER A 119 2.99 -0.46 6.18
N THR A 120 2.08 0.44 5.80
CA THR A 120 1.76 1.63 6.60
C THR A 120 0.98 1.24 7.86
N SER A 121 -0.20 0.64 7.72
CA SER A 121 -1.05 0.25 8.84
C SER A 121 -0.66 -1.09 9.46
N GLY A 122 0.01 -1.95 8.71
CA GLY A 122 0.40 -3.28 9.17
C GLY A 122 1.79 -3.38 9.79
N TRP A 123 2.57 -2.29 9.77
CA TRP A 123 3.87 -2.20 10.43
C TRP A 123 4.16 -0.79 10.97
N LEU A 124 4.37 0.21 10.10
CA LEU A 124 4.86 1.53 10.50
C LEU A 124 4.08 2.15 11.67
N VAL A 125 2.75 2.23 11.51
CA VAL A 125 1.88 2.87 12.50
C VAL A 125 1.83 2.08 13.82
N PRO A 126 1.57 0.76 13.85
CA PRO A 126 1.55 0.04 15.12
C PRO A 126 2.94 -0.06 15.79
N THR A 127 4.04 -0.10 15.04
CA THR A 127 5.40 -0.10 15.63
C THR A 127 5.80 1.22 16.26
N PHE A 128 5.13 2.33 15.98
CA PHE A 128 5.40 3.61 16.65
C PHE A 128 5.29 3.51 18.18
N TRP A 129 4.46 2.59 18.67
CA TRP A 129 4.20 2.41 20.10
C TRP A 129 5.18 1.48 20.82
N PHE A 130 6.09 0.81 20.10
CA PHE A 130 6.94 -0.27 20.61
C PHE A 130 8.42 -0.07 20.30
#